data_AF-A0A963UB70-F1
#
_entry.id   AF-A0A963UB70-F1
#
_cell.length_a   1.000
_cell.length_b   1.000
_cell.length_c   1.000
_cell.angle_alpha   90.00
_cell.angle_beta   90.00
_cell.angle_gamma   90.00
#
_symmetry.space_group_name_H-M   'P 1'
#
loop_
_entity.id
_entity.type
_entity.pdbx_description
1 polymer ?
#
loop_
_entity_poly.entity_id
_entity_poly.type
_entity_poly.pdbx_seq_one_letter_code
_entity_poly.pdbx_strand_id
1 'polypeptide(L)'
;DDQTRINGNWTAAHGALLKLAASDPRVDRIFVAAAVKIELCRTAARSDKSWLQKIRPLYGHNTHFHVRLKCPKGARHCETQKPTVAELSNGGDGCDDSLTWWVTTYLEELKNPPKKDKPKGKRKKTPREFTMADLPKQCSLVLSSD
;
A
#
# COMPACT_ATOMS: atom_id res chain seq x y z
N ASP A 1 9.72 -17.40 6.17
CA ASP A 1 8.82 -16.76 5.22
C ASP A 1 9.58 -15.60 4.56
N ASP A 2 10.03 -15.78 3.32
CA ASP A 2 10.97 -14.86 2.65
C ASP A 2 10.25 -13.71 1.91
N GLN A 3 8.93 -13.79 1.72
CA GLN A 3 8.08 -12.80 1.01
C GLN A 3 8.54 -12.48 -0.43
N THR A 4 9.46 -13.27 -1.00
CA THR A 4 10.09 -13.03 -2.30
C THR A 4 9.53 -13.90 -3.41
N ARG A 5 8.83 -14.99 -3.06
CA ARG A 5 8.27 -15.97 -4.01
C ARG A 5 6.87 -16.44 -3.62
N ILE A 6 6.06 -16.79 -4.62
CA ILE A 6 4.80 -17.51 -4.40
C ILE A 6 5.07 -18.96 -3.99
N ASN A 7 4.09 -19.59 -3.33
CA ASN A 7 4.14 -21.01 -2.96
C ASN A 7 2.98 -21.79 -3.64
N GLY A 8 2.84 -23.07 -3.33
CA GLY A 8 1.83 -23.96 -3.92
C GLY A 8 0.36 -23.58 -3.64
N ASN A 9 0.11 -22.64 -2.71
CA ASN A 9 -1.25 -22.15 -2.45
C ASN A 9 -1.67 -21.04 -3.41
N TRP A 10 -0.74 -20.46 -4.17
CA TRP A 10 -1.06 -19.46 -5.18
C TRP A 10 -1.78 -20.10 -6.36
N THR A 11 -2.89 -19.50 -6.78
CA THR A 11 -3.69 -19.96 -7.92
C THR A 11 -4.08 -18.78 -8.80
N ALA A 12 -4.48 -19.07 -10.05
CA ALA A 12 -4.98 -18.05 -10.98
C ALA A 12 -6.18 -17.26 -10.42
N ALA A 13 -6.99 -17.87 -9.55
CA ALA A 13 -8.11 -17.20 -8.90
C ALA A 13 -7.68 -16.02 -8.03
N HIS A 14 -6.54 -16.12 -7.33
CA HIS A 14 -5.99 -15.01 -6.54
C HIS A 14 -5.62 -13.83 -7.42
N GLY A 15 -4.97 -14.10 -8.56
CA GLY A 15 -4.64 -13.05 -9.54
C GLY A 15 -5.87 -12.41 -10.17
N ALA A 16 -6.88 -13.22 -10.53
CA ALA A 16 -8.14 -12.73 -11.08
C ALA A 16 -8.90 -11.83 -10.09
N LEU A 17 -8.96 -12.22 -8.80
CA LEU A 17 -9.55 -11.42 -7.74
C LEU A 17 -8.87 -10.07 -7.57
N LEU A 18 -7.53 -10.06 -7.53
CA LEU A 18 -6.75 -8.82 -7.39
C LEU A 18 -6.91 -7.89 -8.60
N LYS A 19 -6.95 -8.46 -9.81
CA LYS A 19 -7.24 -7.71 -11.03
C LYS A 19 -8.63 -7.09 -10.97
N LEU A 20 -9.66 -7.86 -10.64
CA LEU A 20 -11.03 -7.37 -10.53
C LEU A 20 -11.14 -6.20 -9.55
N ALA A 21 -10.56 -6.36 -8.36
CA ALA A 21 -10.55 -5.31 -7.34
C ALA A 21 -9.78 -4.06 -7.82
N ALA A 22 -8.61 -4.22 -8.43
CA ALA A 22 -7.80 -3.10 -8.92
C ALA A 22 -8.44 -2.38 -10.12
N SER A 23 -9.22 -3.07 -10.94
CA SER A 23 -9.94 -2.47 -12.06
C SER A 23 -11.09 -1.56 -11.60
N ASP A 24 -11.60 -1.69 -10.37
CA ASP A 24 -12.67 -0.82 -9.87
C ASP A 24 -12.20 0.65 -9.74
N PRO A 25 -12.92 1.63 -10.32
CA PRO A 25 -12.51 3.04 -10.32
C PRO A 25 -12.49 3.67 -8.93
N ARG A 26 -13.19 3.08 -7.94
CA ARG A 26 -13.23 3.54 -6.54
C ARG A 26 -11.98 3.14 -5.77
N VAL A 27 -11.25 2.12 -6.21
CA VAL A 27 -10.02 1.67 -5.56
C VAL A 27 -8.87 2.63 -5.90
N ASP A 28 -8.17 3.07 -4.85
CA ASP A 28 -6.92 3.85 -4.94
C ASP A 28 -5.71 2.91 -5.00
N ARG A 29 -5.58 2.00 -4.02
CA ARG A 29 -4.45 1.06 -3.88
C ARG A 29 -4.90 -0.29 -3.32
N ILE A 30 -4.16 -1.32 -3.65
CA ILE A 30 -4.23 -2.63 -3.01
C ILE A 30 -2.84 -3.01 -2.53
N PHE A 31 -2.71 -3.25 -1.22
CA PHE A 31 -1.45 -3.69 -0.63
C PHE A 31 -1.38 -5.22 -0.59
N VAL A 32 -0.28 -5.78 -1.05
CA VAL A 32 -0.04 -7.23 -1.16
C VAL A 32 1.41 -7.56 -0.77
N ALA A 33 1.73 -8.83 -0.53
CA ALA A 33 3.11 -9.27 -0.43
C ALA A 33 3.87 -9.00 -1.75
N ALA A 34 5.16 -8.71 -1.66
CA ALA A 34 5.97 -8.35 -2.84
C ALA A 34 6.00 -9.48 -3.88
N ALA A 35 6.11 -10.74 -3.44
CA ALA A 35 5.99 -11.93 -4.26
C ALA A 35 4.73 -11.96 -5.16
N VAL A 36 3.60 -11.50 -4.62
CA VAL A 36 2.33 -11.45 -5.37
C VAL A 36 2.45 -10.42 -6.50
N LYS A 37 2.96 -9.22 -6.21
CA LYS A 37 3.14 -8.18 -7.24
C LYS A 37 4.10 -8.65 -8.35
N ILE A 38 5.20 -9.32 -8.00
CA ILE A 38 6.12 -9.92 -8.98
C ILE A 38 5.38 -10.91 -9.88
N GLU A 39 4.62 -11.84 -9.29
CA GLU A 39 3.90 -12.86 -10.05
C GLU A 39 2.84 -12.26 -10.97
N LEU A 40 2.12 -11.23 -10.52
CA LEU A 40 1.16 -10.51 -11.36
C LEU A 40 1.85 -9.76 -12.51
N CYS A 41 3.00 -9.12 -12.26
CA CYS A 41 3.79 -8.46 -13.31
C CYS A 41 4.28 -9.46 -14.37
N ARG A 42 4.65 -10.68 -13.94
CA ARG A 42 5.13 -11.77 -14.81
C ARG A 42 4.02 -12.34 -15.69
N THR A 43 2.82 -12.50 -15.14
CA THR A 43 1.71 -13.24 -15.77
C THR A 43 0.67 -12.36 -16.45
N ALA A 44 0.64 -11.05 -16.16
CA ALA A 44 -0.32 -10.14 -16.80
C ALA A 44 -0.08 -10.01 -18.31
N ALA A 45 -1.18 -10.02 -19.07
CA ALA A 45 -1.16 -9.78 -20.51
C ALA A 45 -0.53 -8.42 -20.81
N ARG A 46 0.36 -8.36 -21.81
CA ARG A 46 1.06 -7.12 -22.20
C ARG A 46 0.12 -5.97 -22.57
N SER A 47 -1.06 -6.28 -23.10
CA SER A 47 -2.09 -5.32 -23.48
C SER A 47 -2.95 -4.81 -22.32
N ASP A 48 -2.84 -5.38 -21.11
CA ASP A 48 -3.72 -5.08 -19.98
C ASP A 48 -2.97 -5.07 -18.64
N LYS A 49 -2.30 -3.94 -18.39
CA LYS A 49 -1.44 -3.72 -17.23
C LYS A 49 -1.76 -2.48 -16.42
N SER A 50 -2.70 -1.64 -16.85
CA SER A 50 -3.01 -0.38 -16.15
C SER A 50 -3.46 -0.61 -14.68
N TRP A 51 -4.18 -1.70 -14.43
CA TRP A 51 -4.62 -2.09 -13.09
C TRP A 51 -3.46 -2.45 -12.14
N LEU A 52 -2.33 -2.92 -12.66
CA LEU A 52 -1.15 -3.27 -11.86
C LEU A 52 -0.61 -2.06 -11.11
N GLN A 53 -0.76 -0.85 -11.65
CA GLN A 53 -0.32 0.39 -11.00
C GLN A 53 -0.88 0.55 -9.58
N LYS A 54 -2.09 0.04 -9.31
CA LYS A 54 -2.73 0.08 -7.99
C LYS A 54 -2.24 -1.01 -7.04
N ILE A 55 -1.63 -2.09 -7.54
CA ILE A 55 -1.09 -3.17 -6.71
C ILE A 55 0.28 -2.75 -6.18
N ARG A 56 0.39 -2.60 -4.85
CA ARG A 56 1.58 -2.07 -4.17
C ARG A 56 2.12 -3.11 -3.17
N PRO A 57 3.43 -3.42 -3.20
CA PRO A 57 4.04 -4.24 -2.17
C PRO A 57 3.95 -3.57 -0.80
N LEU A 58 3.63 -4.34 0.23
CA LEU A 58 3.74 -3.93 1.63
C LEU A 58 4.01 -5.16 2.50
N TYR A 59 4.89 -5.01 3.49
CA TYR A 59 5.27 -6.11 4.38
C TYR A 59 4.08 -6.64 5.19
N GLY A 60 4.07 -7.95 5.45
CA GLY A 60 3.09 -8.60 6.33
C GLY A 60 1.79 -9.04 5.64
N HIS A 61 1.66 -8.82 4.33
CA HIS A 61 0.46 -9.10 3.53
C HIS A 61 0.51 -10.50 2.88
N ASN A 62 0.91 -11.52 3.66
CA ASN A 62 1.16 -12.87 3.15
C ASN A 62 -0.12 -13.71 3.00
N THR A 63 -1.12 -13.42 3.84
CA THR A 63 -2.39 -14.18 3.94
C THR A 63 -3.62 -13.33 3.65
N HIS A 64 -3.43 -12.03 3.43
CA HIS A 64 -4.49 -11.06 3.19
C HIS A 64 -3.96 -9.92 2.31
N PHE A 65 -4.87 -9.11 1.76
CA PHE A 65 -4.56 -7.90 1.04
C PHE A 65 -5.42 -6.76 1.55
N HIS A 66 -4.89 -5.53 1.53
CA HIS A 66 -5.62 -4.35 1.99
C HIS A 66 -6.07 -3.52 0.80
N VAL A 67 -7.38 -3.39 0.60
CA VAL A 67 -7.96 -2.49 -0.39
C VAL A 67 -8.19 -1.12 0.24
N ARG A 68 -7.64 -0.07 -0.38
CA ARG A 68 -7.90 1.33 -0.02
C ARG A 68 -8.74 1.97 -1.11
N LEU A 69 -9.85 2.59 -0.71
CA LEU A 69 -10.71 3.36 -1.59
C LEU A 69 -10.26 4.83 -1.69
N LYS A 70 -10.64 5.47 -2.79
CA LYS A 70 -10.54 6.92 -2.95
C LYS A 70 -11.50 7.63 -2.01
N CYS A 71 -11.20 8.89 -1.70
CA CYS A 71 -12.14 9.77 -1.02
C CYS A 71 -13.47 9.84 -1.80
N PRO A 72 -14.63 9.63 -1.14
CA PRO A 72 -15.92 9.74 -1.80
C PRO A 72 -16.15 11.15 -2.37
N LYS A 73 -16.89 11.23 -3.48
CA LYS A 73 -17.29 12.52 -4.08
C LYS A 73 -18.06 13.35 -3.06
N GLY A 74 -17.63 14.60 -2.84
CA GLY A 74 -18.26 15.52 -1.89
C GLY A 74 -17.79 15.40 -0.43
N ALA A 75 -16.96 14.42 -0.08
CA ALA A 75 -16.41 14.27 1.26
C ALA A 75 -15.29 15.31 1.52
N ARG A 76 -15.67 16.53 1.91
CA ARG A 76 -14.76 17.70 2.04
C ARG A 76 -13.66 17.55 3.09
N HIS A 77 -13.82 16.63 4.04
CA HIS A 77 -12.86 16.35 5.10
C HIS A 77 -12.03 15.09 4.86
N CYS A 78 -12.23 14.41 3.72
CA CYS A 78 -11.41 13.25 3.37
C CYS A 78 -10.10 13.70 2.73
N GLU A 79 -8.99 13.23 3.28
CA GLU A 79 -7.66 13.53 2.75
C GLU A 79 -7.21 12.45 1.77
N THR A 80 -6.93 12.86 0.52
CA THR A 80 -6.42 11.94 -0.49
C THR A 80 -4.93 11.68 -0.24
N GLN A 81 -4.54 10.41 -0.26
CA GLN A 81 -3.15 10.01 -0.07
C GLN A 81 -2.29 10.47 -1.26
N LYS A 82 -1.16 11.12 -0.94
CA LYS A 82 -0.13 11.53 -1.91
C LYS A 82 1.22 10.88 -1.58
N PRO A 83 2.10 10.64 -2.57
CA PRO A 83 1.86 10.78 -4.01
C PRO A 83 0.88 9.70 -4.51
N THR A 84 0.13 10.00 -5.57
CA THR A 84 -0.81 9.10 -6.26
C THR A 84 -0.10 7.87 -6.85
N VAL A 85 -0.87 6.84 -7.21
CA VAL A 85 -0.28 5.64 -7.83
C VAL A 85 0.37 5.90 -9.19
N ALA A 86 -0.12 6.89 -9.93
CA ALA A 86 0.47 7.31 -11.20
C ALA A 86 1.83 7.96 -11.00
N GLU A 87 1.96 8.85 -10.01
CA GLU A 87 3.23 9.47 -9.62
C GLU A 87 4.22 8.41 -9.10
N LEU A 88 3.76 7.47 -8.27
CA LEU A 88 4.60 6.40 -7.74
C LEU A 88 5.14 5.42 -8.79
N SER A 89 4.50 5.33 -9.95
CA SER A 89 4.90 4.44 -11.04
C SER A 89 5.40 5.20 -12.26
N ASN A 90 5.63 6.52 -12.18
CA ASN A 90 6.03 7.36 -13.31
C ASN A 90 5.11 7.17 -14.55
N GLY A 91 3.81 7.00 -14.32
CA GLY A 91 2.83 6.70 -15.36
C GLY A 91 2.79 5.24 -15.85
N GLY A 92 3.74 4.40 -15.43
CA GLY A 92 3.80 2.97 -15.74
C GLY A 92 2.94 2.08 -14.84
N ASP A 93 3.18 0.77 -14.90
CA ASP A 93 2.43 -0.27 -14.17
C ASP A 93 3.05 -0.66 -12.81
N GLY A 94 4.18 -0.03 -12.46
CA GLY A 94 4.94 -0.31 -11.25
C GLY A 94 5.56 -1.72 -11.25
N CYS A 95 5.81 -2.27 -12.45
CA CYS A 95 6.59 -3.48 -12.70
C CYS A 95 7.97 -3.12 -13.26
N ASP A 96 8.59 -2.09 -12.67
CA ASP A 96 9.91 -1.56 -13.01
C ASP A 96 10.91 -1.84 -11.87
N ASP A 97 12.12 -1.28 -11.97
CA ASP A 97 13.17 -1.47 -10.96
C ASP A 97 12.76 -1.01 -9.55
N SER A 98 11.74 -0.16 -9.40
CA SER A 98 11.21 0.22 -8.07
C SER A 98 10.57 -0.98 -7.35
N LEU A 99 10.08 -1.99 -8.08
CA LEU A 99 9.57 -3.23 -7.50
C LEU A 99 10.72 -4.05 -6.88
N THR A 100 11.90 -4.03 -7.49
CA THR A 100 13.08 -4.74 -6.98
C THR A 100 13.49 -4.21 -5.61
N TRP A 101 13.47 -2.88 -5.41
CA TRP A 101 13.75 -2.26 -4.11
C TRP A 101 12.85 -2.77 -2.98
N TRP A 102 11.56 -3.01 -3.25
CA TRP A 102 10.63 -3.54 -2.24
C TRP A 102 10.99 -4.94 -1.77
N VAL A 103 11.61 -5.75 -2.65
CA VAL A 103 11.90 -7.17 -2.39
C VAL A 103 13.31 -7.34 -1.82
N THR A 104 14.26 -6.48 -2.19
CA THR A 104 15.65 -6.55 -1.76
C THR A 104 15.91 -5.65 -0.57
N THR A 105 15.77 -4.34 -0.74
CA THR A 105 16.16 -3.34 0.26
C THR A 105 15.12 -3.23 1.37
N TYR A 106 13.85 -3.06 1.04
CA TYR A 106 12.83 -2.81 2.05
C TYR A 106 12.62 -3.99 3.01
N LEU A 107 12.55 -5.22 2.48
CA LEU A 107 12.43 -6.41 3.32
C LEU A 107 13.68 -6.62 4.20
N GLU A 108 14.87 -6.29 3.68
CA GLU A 108 16.11 -6.38 4.45
C GLU A 108 16.15 -5.33 5.56
N GLU A 109 15.81 -4.08 5.28
CA GLU A 109 15.74 -3.01 6.27
C GLU A 109 14.68 -3.27 7.36
N LEU A 110 13.66 -4.08 7.08
CA LEU A 110 12.70 -4.51 8.11
C LEU A 110 13.27 -5.58 9.04
N LYS A 111 14.04 -6.53 8.49
CA LYS A 111 14.69 -7.59 9.27
C LYS A 111 15.89 -7.06 10.05
N ASN A 112 16.69 -6.24 9.38
CA ASN A 112 17.93 -5.66 9.84
C ASN A 112 17.86 -4.13 9.68
N PRO A 113 17.17 -3.43 10.59
CA PRO A 113 17.04 -1.98 10.51
C PRO A 113 18.41 -1.30 10.48
N PRO A 114 18.67 -0.43 9.49
CA PRO A 114 19.91 0.31 9.47
C PRO A 114 20.01 1.15 10.75
N LYS A 115 21.23 1.29 11.29
CA LYS A 115 21.47 2.17 12.45
C LYS A 115 21.07 3.58 12.07
N LYS A 116 19.96 4.06 12.64
CA LYS A 116 19.49 5.42 12.41
C LYS A 116 20.30 6.38 13.27
N ASP A 117 20.86 7.40 12.64
CA ASP A 117 21.38 8.55 13.38
C ASP A 117 20.26 9.16 14.23
N LYS A 118 20.62 9.68 15.40
CA LYS A 118 19.65 10.39 16.25
C LYS A 118 19.03 11.52 15.43
N PRO A 119 17.70 11.54 15.23
CA PRO A 119 17.07 12.55 14.40
C PRO A 119 17.39 13.94 14.96
N LYS A 120 17.93 14.83 14.12
CA LYS A 120 18.09 16.25 14.47
C LYS A 120 16.70 16.87 14.50
N GLY A 121 16.21 17.23 15.68
CA GLY A 121 14.92 17.93 15.84
C GLY A 121 14.07 17.39 17.00
N LYS A 122 12.86 17.92 17.11
CA LYS A 122 11.89 17.48 18.13
C LYS A 122 11.51 16.01 17.89
N ARG A 123 11.48 15.23 18.96
CA ARG A 123 11.03 13.82 18.92
C ARG A 123 9.60 13.76 18.37
N LYS A 124 9.34 12.84 17.45
CA LYS A 124 7.98 12.56 16.96
C LYS A 124 7.10 12.08 18.12
N LYS A 125 5.85 12.53 18.16
CA LYS A 125 4.84 12.01 19.11
C LYS A 125 4.67 10.51 18.88
N THR A 126 4.55 9.77 19.97
CA THR A 126 4.17 8.37 20.02
C THR A 126 2.66 8.24 20.16
N PRO A 127 2.06 7.07 19.87
CA PRO A 127 0.60 6.88 19.96
C PRO A 127 -0.03 7.33 21.29
N ARG A 128 0.70 7.21 22.42
CA ARG A 128 0.22 7.61 23.76
C ARG A 128 0.27 9.12 24.02
N GLU A 129 0.83 9.91 23.12
CA GLU A 129 1.00 11.36 23.25
C GLU A 129 0.01 12.15 22.37
N PHE A 130 -0.80 11.46 21.57
CA PHE A 130 -1.86 12.09 20.81
C PHE A 130 -3.05 12.40 21.74
N THR A 131 -3.61 13.59 21.57
CA THR A 131 -4.79 14.07 22.28
C THR A 131 -5.94 14.27 21.29
N MET A 132 -7.17 14.49 21.77
CA MET A 132 -8.31 14.80 20.89
C MET A 132 -8.08 16.07 20.04
N ALA A 133 -7.24 17.00 20.52
CA ALA A 133 -6.87 18.20 19.76
C ALA A 133 -5.94 17.91 18.57
N ASP A 134 -5.30 16.73 18.53
CA ASP A 134 -4.45 16.30 17.43
C ASP A 134 -5.21 15.52 16.33
N LEU A 135 -6.48 15.19 16.57
CA LEU A 135 -7.35 14.48 15.61
C LEU A 135 -8.18 15.47 14.78
N PRO A 136 -8.77 15.03 13.65
CA PRO A 136 -9.73 15.84 12.92
C PRO A 136 -10.85 16.37 13.84
N LYS A 137 -11.23 17.65 13.70
CA LYS A 137 -12.20 18.33 14.58
C LYS A 137 -13.54 17.61 14.69
N GLN A 138 -13.91 16.84 13.65
CA GLN A 138 -15.13 16.06 13.61
C GLN A 138 -15.10 14.89 14.61
N CYS A 139 -13.93 14.38 14.99
CA CYS A 139 -13.79 13.28 15.95
C CYS A 139 -14.24 13.68 17.35
N SER A 140 -14.03 14.94 17.78
CA SER A 140 -14.53 15.40 19.08
C SER A 140 -16.05 15.50 19.12
N LEU A 141 -16.70 15.81 17.99
CA LEU A 141 -18.16 15.88 17.90
C LEU A 141 -18.81 14.51 18.08
N VAL A 142 -18.18 13.45 17.57
CA VAL A 142 -18.64 12.06 17.76
C VAL A 142 -18.50 11.64 19.23
N LEU A 143 -17.42 12.06 19.90
CA LEU A 143 -17.23 11.74 21.32
C LEU A 143 -18.25 12.47 22.22
N SER A 144 -18.74 13.63 21.79
CA SER A 144 -19.70 14.45 22.53
C SER A 144 -21.15 14.31 22.04
N SER A 145 -21.48 13.28 21.27
CA SER A 145 -22.80 13.13 20.64
C SER A 145 -23.85 12.46 21.54
N ASP A 146 -23.57 12.29 22.83
CA ASP A 146 -24.48 11.76 23.84
C ASP A 146 -25.42 12.83 24.40
#